data_AF-A0A934KGY4-F1
#
_entry.id   AF-A0A934KGY4-F1
#
_cell.length_a   1.000
_cell.length_b   1.000
_cell.length_c   1.000
_cell.angle_alpha   90.00
_cell.angle_beta   90.00
_cell.angle_gamma   90.00
#
_symmetry.space_group_name_H-M   'P 1'
#
loop_
_entity.id
_entity.type
_entity.pdbx_description
1 polymer ?
#
loop_
_entity_poly.entity_id
_entity_poly.type
_entity_poly.pdbx_seq_one_letter_code
_entity_poly.pdbx_strand_id
1 'polypeptide(L)'
;MRRPGFRDILLTAALSAATAPPQMFFYGGQAVIEGVLMRGRHHYAVAARRPDGTITVRSEMLTSRVYTNPIWARPFLRGVAGLVEMLGLGMRALQWSANVQLGEETQLTAATLRVTIAVSTAFALGLFIGLPLLLASVLHRGGSQRSALGVLIEGVIRAVILLGYLALIGRLASVRRMFEYHGAEHKAINCLETGAAVDVAHVRTSSRLHPRCGTGFLVVVALVSVVVFTPLGVLPIPVRLALQVLLVPVVAGISYEAIRGLARVRHTGFGRAALVPVLATQRLSTREPNDRQIEVAICALDAARAGESTVSEVHDAAATARG
;
A
#
# COMPACT_ATOMS: atom_id res chain seq x y z
N MET A 1 4.71 25.59 0.60
CA MET A 1 5.69 24.57 0.13
C MET A 1 5.27 24.05 -1.24
N ARG A 2 6.24 23.79 -2.12
CA ARG A 2 6.04 23.53 -3.57
C ARG A 2 5.53 22.09 -3.79
N ARG A 3 4.51 21.91 -4.65
CA ARG A 3 4.11 20.56 -5.09
C ARG A 3 5.30 19.90 -5.80
N PRO A 4 5.64 18.64 -5.51
CA PRO A 4 6.74 17.98 -6.19
C PRO A 4 6.49 17.95 -7.70
N GLY A 5 7.42 18.50 -8.47
CA GLY A 5 7.40 18.61 -9.93
C GLY A 5 8.03 17.37 -10.58
N PHE A 6 7.96 17.26 -11.91
CA PHE A 6 8.50 16.09 -12.63
C PHE A 6 9.98 15.81 -12.31
N ARG A 7 10.77 16.87 -12.10
CA ARG A 7 12.16 16.79 -11.62
C ARG A 7 12.30 16.04 -10.30
N ASP A 8 11.37 16.20 -9.36
CA ASP A 8 11.42 15.52 -8.07
C ASP A 8 11.13 14.02 -8.19
N ILE A 9 10.32 13.60 -9.17
CA ILE A 9 10.14 12.17 -9.49
C ILE A 9 11.45 11.59 -10.01
N LEU A 10 12.06 12.25 -11.00
CA LEU A 10 13.31 11.79 -11.59
C LEU A 10 14.43 11.75 -10.55
N LEU A 11 14.51 12.77 -9.70
CA LEU A 11 15.51 12.87 -8.63
C LEU A 11 15.26 11.82 -7.55
N THR A 12 14.01 11.59 -7.12
CA THR A 12 13.69 10.52 -6.17
C THR A 12 14.03 9.14 -6.76
N ALA A 13 13.71 8.89 -8.03
CA ALA A 13 14.06 7.65 -8.72
C ALA A 13 15.58 7.46 -8.84
N ALA A 14 16.32 8.53 -9.14
CA ALA A 14 17.78 8.52 -9.23
C ALA A 14 18.46 8.33 -7.87
N LEU A 15 17.99 9.02 -6.82
CA LEU A 15 18.51 8.88 -5.46
C LEU A 15 18.22 7.49 -4.90
N SER A 16 16.99 6.98 -5.06
CA SER A 16 16.62 5.61 -4.67
C SER A 16 17.47 4.53 -5.37
N ALA A 17 18.00 4.85 -6.56
CA ALA A 17 18.89 3.97 -7.31
C ALA A 17 20.36 4.06 -6.83
N ALA A 18 20.77 5.19 -6.23
CA ALA A 18 22.14 5.45 -5.79
C ALA A 18 22.37 5.12 -4.31
N THR A 19 21.35 5.22 -3.45
CA THR A 19 21.43 4.86 -2.04
C THR A 19 21.01 3.41 -1.81
N ALA A 20 21.99 2.59 -1.44
CA ALA A 20 21.75 1.40 -0.63
C ALA A 20 22.99 1.16 0.25
N PRO A 21 23.05 1.72 1.48
CA PRO A 21 23.73 1.00 2.53
C PRO A 21 23.01 -0.36 2.73
N PRO A 22 23.72 -1.42 3.13
CA PRO A 22 23.09 -2.72 3.38
C PRO A 22 22.29 -2.63 4.70
N GLN A 23 21.11 -2.02 4.67
CA GLN A 23 20.15 -2.21 5.75
C GLN A 23 19.54 -3.60 5.58
N MET A 24 19.69 -4.47 6.60
CA MET A 24 19.22 -5.87 6.55
C MET A 24 17.68 -5.98 6.47
N PHE A 25 16.93 -4.90 6.75
CA PHE A 25 15.47 -4.89 6.75
C PHE A 25 14.92 -3.49 6.45
N PHE A 26 13.79 -3.40 5.74
CA PHE A 26 13.10 -2.14 5.44
C PHE A 26 11.80 -2.04 6.20
N TYR A 27 11.57 -0.91 6.87
CA TYR A 27 10.25 -0.59 7.43
C TYR A 27 9.25 -0.28 6.31
N GLY A 28 7.99 -0.62 6.55
CA GLY A 28 6.88 -0.20 5.72
C GLY A 28 5.72 0.26 6.59
N GLY A 29 4.83 1.07 6.05
CA GLY A 29 3.67 1.53 6.80
C GLY A 29 2.38 1.57 6.01
N GLN A 30 1.34 2.00 6.72
CA GLN A 30 0.02 2.27 6.17
C GLN A 30 -0.61 3.44 6.94
N ALA A 31 -1.19 4.40 6.23
CA ALA A 31 -2.02 5.41 6.90
C ALA A 31 -3.29 4.80 7.49
N VAL A 32 -3.67 5.27 8.67
CA VAL A 32 -4.93 4.93 9.35
C VAL A 32 -5.65 6.21 9.79
N ILE A 33 -6.82 6.09 10.41
CA ILE A 33 -7.63 7.27 10.77
C ILE A 33 -6.86 8.07 11.83
N GLU A 34 -6.54 9.33 11.51
CA GLU A 34 -5.72 10.20 12.35
C GLU A 34 -4.36 9.58 12.77
N GLY A 35 -3.79 8.69 11.95
CA GLY A 35 -2.63 7.92 12.38
C GLY A 35 -1.84 7.21 11.31
N VAL A 36 -0.80 6.50 11.77
CA VAL A 36 0.09 5.69 10.94
C VAL A 36 0.37 4.36 11.62
N LEU A 37 0.26 3.28 10.85
CA LEU A 37 0.79 1.96 11.16
C LEU A 37 2.22 1.88 10.58
N MET A 38 3.18 1.46 11.40
CA MET A 38 4.53 1.11 11.02
C MET A 38 4.76 -0.38 11.30
N ARG A 39 5.33 -1.08 10.33
CA ARG A 39 5.61 -2.52 10.36
C ARG A 39 7.11 -2.74 10.27
N GLY A 40 7.66 -3.35 11.31
CA GLY A 40 8.98 -3.94 11.37
C GLY A 40 9.01 -5.39 10.86
N ARG A 41 10.09 -6.10 11.19
CA ARG A 41 10.33 -7.50 10.82
C ARG A 41 9.56 -8.46 11.74
N HIS A 42 9.60 -8.19 13.03
CA HIS A 42 9.00 -8.99 14.10
C HIS A 42 7.98 -8.20 14.93
N HIS A 43 7.94 -6.87 14.78
CA HIS A 43 7.07 -5.98 15.53
C HIS A 43 6.29 -5.06 14.60
N TYR A 44 5.14 -4.58 15.07
CA TYR A 44 4.47 -3.44 14.45
C TYR A 44 4.01 -2.48 15.53
N ALA A 45 3.83 -1.21 15.15
CA ALA A 45 3.22 -0.21 16.00
C ALA A 45 2.25 0.63 15.18
N VAL A 46 1.12 0.99 15.77
CA VAL A 46 0.19 1.95 15.22
C VAL A 46 0.07 3.12 16.19
N ALA A 47 0.26 4.33 15.69
CA ALA A 47 0.03 5.55 16.45
C ALA A 47 -1.11 6.35 15.83
N ALA A 48 -1.99 6.90 16.65
CA ALA A 48 -3.08 7.76 16.22
C ALA A 48 -3.28 8.92 17.20
N ARG A 49 -3.62 10.10 16.69
CA ARG A 49 -3.91 11.28 17.49
C ARG A 49 -5.37 11.29 17.92
N ARG A 50 -5.63 11.34 19.23
CA ARG A 50 -6.97 11.48 19.80
C ARG A 50 -7.59 12.86 19.53
N PRO A 51 -8.92 13.00 19.66
CA PRO A 51 -9.58 14.31 19.59
C PRO A 51 -9.07 15.33 20.62
N ASP A 52 -8.60 14.87 21.79
CA ASP A 52 -7.96 15.70 22.83
C ASP A 52 -6.54 16.18 22.45
N GLY A 53 -6.01 15.72 21.31
CA GLY A 53 -4.69 16.08 20.81
C GLY A 53 -3.55 15.18 21.25
N THR A 54 -3.77 14.26 22.20
CA THR A 54 -2.75 13.29 22.66
C THR A 54 -2.49 12.21 21.60
N ILE A 55 -1.28 11.65 21.58
CA ILE A 55 -0.93 10.54 20.68
C ILE A 55 -1.05 9.24 21.47
N THR A 56 -1.85 8.31 20.95
CA THR A 56 -1.94 6.95 21.47
C THR A 56 -1.11 6.04 20.60
N VAL A 57 -0.41 5.09 21.22
CA VAL A 57 0.36 4.07 20.51
C VAL A 57 -0.10 2.69 20.97
N ARG A 58 -0.24 1.78 20.01
CA ARG A 58 -0.38 0.35 20.26
C ARG A 58 0.73 -0.38 19.52
N SER A 59 1.49 -1.19 20.23
CA SER A 59 2.64 -1.91 19.69
C SER A 59 2.49 -3.39 20.04
N GLU A 60 2.63 -4.28 19.05
CA GLU A 60 2.52 -5.73 19.25
C GLU A 60 3.48 -6.51 18.36
N MET A 61 3.82 -7.73 18.78
CA MET A 61 4.58 -8.68 17.97
C MET A 61 3.78 -9.16 16.76
N LEU A 62 4.46 -9.29 15.63
CA LEU A 62 3.95 -9.93 14.44
C LEU A 62 3.98 -11.45 14.64
N THR A 63 2.84 -12.01 15.03
CA THR A 63 2.65 -13.45 15.27
C THR A 63 2.41 -14.27 13.98
N SER A 64 2.94 -13.79 12.84
CA SER A 64 2.50 -14.27 11.53
C SER A 64 2.95 -15.70 11.22
N ARG A 65 1.98 -16.62 11.26
CA ARG A 65 2.10 -18.03 10.85
C ARG A 65 2.29 -18.21 9.33
N VAL A 66 2.18 -17.12 8.57
CA VAL A 66 2.31 -17.16 7.11
C VAL A 66 3.75 -17.50 6.70
N TYR A 67 4.76 -17.16 7.50
CA TYR A 67 6.17 -17.48 7.20
C TYR A 67 6.70 -18.73 7.91
N THR A 68 5.94 -19.34 8.82
CA THR A 68 6.36 -20.59 9.47
C THR A 68 6.15 -21.81 8.57
N ASN A 69 5.30 -21.73 7.56
CA ASN A 69 5.13 -22.79 6.56
C ASN A 69 5.92 -22.47 5.27
N PRO A 70 6.89 -23.32 4.88
CA PRO A 70 7.74 -23.12 3.70
C PRO A 70 6.97 -22.94 2.37
N ILE A 71 5.74 -23.44 2.27
CA ILE A 71 4.91 -23.32 1.06
C ILE A 71 4.62 -21.85 0.73
N TRP A 72 4.31 -21.05 1.75
CA TRP A 72 4.00 -19.63 1.58
C TRP A 72 5.24 -18.79 1.26
N ALA A 73 6.45 -19.30 1.47
CA ALA A 73 7.69 -18.61 1.08
C ALA A 73 8.01 -18.75 -0.42
N ARG A 74 7.33 -19.67 -1.13
CA ARG A 74 7.55 -19.91 -2.57
C ARG A 74 7.18 -18.68 -3.40
N PRO A 75 7.86 -18.44 -4.55
CA PRO A 75 7.49 -17.38 -5.48
C PRO A 75 5.99 -17.42 -5.81
N PHE A 76 5.40 -16.26 -6.08
CA PHE A 76 3.96 -16.06 -6.30
C PHE A 76 3.10 -16.25 -5.03
N LEU A 77 3.19 -17.39 -4.35
CA LEU A 77 2.43 -17.67 -3.11
C LEU A 77 2.77 -16.69 -2.00
N ARG A 78 4.05 -16.30 -1.86
CA ARG A 78 4.50 -15.28 -0.92
C ARG A 78 3.85 -13.91 -1.11
N GLY A 79 3.51 -13.57 -2.34
CA GLY A 79 2.84 -12.30 -2.65
C GLY A 79 1.42 -12.28 -2.10
N VAL A 80 0.69 -13.38 -2.31
CA VAL A 80 -0.66 -13.58 -1.75
C VAL A 80 -0.60 -13.60 -0.22
N ALA A 81 0.34 -14.37 0.34
CA ALA A 81 0.60 -14.47 1.77
C ALA A 81 0.85 -13.09 2.41
N GLY A 82 1.79 -12.32 1.85
CA GLY A 82 2.11 -10.97 2.33
C GLY A 82 0.93 -10.00 2.18
N LEU A 83 0.15 -10.09 1.10
CA LEU A 83 -1.04 -9.27 0.90
C LEU A 83 -2.12 -9.56 1.95
N VAL A 84 -2.42 -10.84 2.21
CA VAL A 84 -3.40 -11.26 3.24
C VAL A 84 -2.99 -10.78 4.61
N GLU A 85 -1.71 -10.93 4.95
CA GLU A 85 -1.16 -10.47 6.23
C GLU A 85 -1.26 -8.94 6.36
N MET A 86 -0.85 -8.18 5.34
CA MET A 86 -0.89 -6.72 5.38
C MET A 86 -2.32 -6.18 5.37
N LEU A 87 -3.22 -6.80 4.63
CA LEU A 87 -4.63 -6.45 4.67
C LEU A 87 -5.22 -6.72 6.06
N GLY A 88 -4.95 -7.89 6.64
CA GLY A 88 -5.42 -8.23 7.99
C GLY A 88 -4.87 -7.30 9.07
N LEU A 89 -3.57 -6.96 9.01
CA LEU A 89 -2.95 -6.00 9.92
C LEU A 89 -3.52 -4.59 9.73
N GLY A 90 -3.62 -4.13 8.48
CA GLY A 90 -4.18 -2.83 8.12
C GLY A 90 -5.63 -2.67 8.56
N MET A 91 -6.46 -3.70 8.41
CA MET A 91 -7.85 -3.69 8.89
C MET A 91 -7.93 -3.59 10.41
N ARG A 92 -7.10 -4.35 11.15
CA ARG A 92 -7.03 -4.25 12.62
C ARG A 92 -6.56 -2.86 13.07
N ALA A 93 -5.56 -2.29 12.39
CA ALA A 93 -5.04 -0.97 12.68
C ALA A 93 -6.08 0.14 12.38
N LEU A 94 -6.81 0.02 11.27
CA LEU A 94 -7.92 0.93 10.92
C LEU A 94 -9.04 0.88 11.96
N GLN A 95 -9.49 -0.32 12.34
CA GLN A 95 -10.50 -0.50 13.40
C GLN A 95 -10.06 0.09 14.73
N TRP A 96 -8.81 -0.19 15.14
CA TRP A 96 -8.25 0.38 16.35
C TRP A 96 -8.22 1.92 16.28
N SER A 97 -7.73 2.50 15.18
CA SER A 97 -7.68 3.95 15.01
C SER A 97 -9.06 4.61 14.98
N ALA A 98 -10.07 3.93 14.43
CA ALA A 98 -11.46 4.38 14.45
C ALA A 98 -12.00 4.44 15.88
N ASN A 99 -11.74 3.41 16.69
CA ASN A 99 -12.15 3.38 18.09
C ASN A 99 -11.41 4.45 18.92
N VAL A 100 -10.14 4.74 18.62
CA VAL A 100 -9.40 5.86 19.24
C VAL A 100 -10.07 7.21 18.95
N GLN A 101 -10.71 7.38 17.78
CA GLN A 101 -11.45 8.60 17.45
C GLN A 101 -12.83 8.68 18.10
N LEU A 102 -13.52 7.56 18.25
CA LEU A 102 -14.89 7.53 18.82
C LEU A 102 -14.90 7.61 20.35
N GLY A 103 -13.78 7.30 21.02
CA GLY A 103 -13.71 7.25 22.48
C GLY A 103 -14.30 5.94 23.06
N GLU A 104 -14.24 5.80 24.38
CA GLU A 104 -14.68 4.57 25.08
C GLU A 104 -16.21 4.38 25.03
N GLU A 105 -16.98 5.46 24.93
CA GLU A 105 -18.44 5.50 24.96
C GLU A 105 -19.11 4.94 23.69
N THR A 106 -18.41 4.89 22.55
CA THR A 106 -19.02 4.48 21.26
C THR A 106 -18.08 3.57 20.47
N GLN A 107 -18.17 2.26 20.70
CA GLN A 107 -17.42 1.28 19.90
C GLN A 107 -18.20 0.83 18.67
N LEU A 108 -17.48 0.65 17.56
CA LEU A 108 -18.08 0.05 16.36
C LEU A 108 -18.49 -1.40 16.63
N THR A 109 -19.78 -1.71 16.47
CA THR A 109 -20.24 -3.09 16.62
C THR A 109 -19.72 -3.96 15.47
N ALA A 110 -19.50 -5.25 15.75
CA ALA A 110 -19.09 -6.22 14.73
C ALA A 110 -20.12 -6.33 13.58
N ALA A 111 -21.40 -6.10 13.86
CA ALA A 111 -22.46 -6.11 12.85
C ALA A 111 -22.32 -4.93 11.88
N THR A 112 -22.14 -3.71 12.40
CA THR A 112 -21.92 -2.50 11.59
C THR A 112 -20.71 -2.70 10.67
N LEU A 113 -19.59 -3.19 11.23
CA LEU A 113 -18.38 -3.44 10.47
C LEU A 113 -18.60 -4.45 9.33
N ARG A 114 -19.31 -5.55 9.58
CA ARG A 114 -19.62 -6.55 8.54
C ARG A 114 -20.44 -5.96 7.40
N VAL A 115 -21.47 -5.17 7.73
CA VAL A 115 -22.32 -4.52 6.72
C VAL A 115 -21.50 -3.52 5.89
N THR A 116 -20.70 -2.66 6.53
CA THR A 116 -19.85 -1.70 5.83
C THR A 116 -18.84 -2.41 4.90
N ILE A 117 -18.20 -3.48 5.37
CA ILE A 117 -17.28 -4.28 4.54
C ILE A 117 -18.03 -4.91 3.36
N ALA A 118 -19.22 -5.48 3.57
CA ALA A 118 -20.01 -6.10 2.49
C ALA A 118 -20.42 -5.08 1.42
N VAL A 119 -20.96 -3.92 1.84
CA VAL A 119 -21.38 -2.86 0.93
C VAL A 119 -20.20 -2.26 0.17
N SER A 120 -19.10 -1.95 0.86
CA SER A 120 -17.89 -1.41 0.21
C SER A 120 -17.25 -2.41 -0.76
N THR A 121 -17.26 -3.70 -0.43
CA THR A 121 -16.77 -4.77 -1.32
C THR A 121 -17.65 -4.89 -2.55
N ALA A 122 -18.98 -4.92 -2.39
CA ALA A 122 -19.92 -4.96 -3.52
C ALA A 122 -19.75 -3.73 -4.43
N PHE A 123 -19.61 -2.54 -3.86
CA PHE A 123 -19.31 -1.31 -4.60
C PHE A 123 -17.99 -1.42 -5.37
N ALA A 124 -16.91 -1.89 -4.72
CA ALA A 124 -15.62 -2.06 -5.36
C ALA A 124 -15.65 -3.07 -6.52
N LEU A 125 -16.32 -4.21 -6.34
CA LEU A 125 -16.51 -5.21 -7.41
C LEU A 125 -17.33 -4.61 -8.57
N GLY A 126 -18.42 -3.91 -8.26
CA GLY A 126 -19.22 -3.20 -9.26
C GLY A 126 -18.40 -2.17 -10.03
N LEU A 127 -17.61 -1.34 -9.35
CA LEU A 127 -16.85 -0.25 -9.95
C LEU A 127 -15.62 -0.73 -10.73
N PHE A 128 -14.86 -1.69 -10.23
CA PHE A 128 -13.57 -2.09 -10.82
C PHE A 128 -13.63 -3.35 -11.67
N ILE A 129 -14.69 -4.15 -11.55
CA ILE A 129 -14.91 -5.35 -12.35
C ILE A 129 -16.14 -5.17 -13.24
N GLY A 130 -17.29 -4.82 -12.66
CA GLY A 130 -18.55 -4.67 -13.41
C GLY A 130 -18.52 -3.54 -14.44
N LEU A 131 -18.20 -2.32 -14.01
CA LEU A 131 -18.27 -1.13 -14.87
C LEU A 131 -17.35 -1.19 -16.10
N PRO A 132 -16.07 -1.60 -16.01
CA PRO A 132 -15.23 -1.76 -17.19
C PRO A 132 -15.83 -2.73 -18.21
N LEU A 133 -16.41 -3.84 -17.75
CA LEU A 133 -17.05 -4.83 -18.62
C LEU A 133 -18.30 -4.28 -19.32
N LEU A 134 -19.10 -3.50 -18.59
CA LEU A 134 -20.28 -2.83 -19.17
C LEU A 134 -19.86 -1.81 -20.23
N LEU A 135 -18.89 -0.95 -19.94
CA LEU A 135 -18.39 0.05 -20.89
C LEU A 135 -17.77 -0.60 -22.13
N ALA A 136 -16.94 -1.64 -21.95
CA ALA A 136 -16.37 -2.40 -23.05
C ALA A 136 -17.46 -3.04 -23.93
N SER A 137 -18.53 -3.58 -23.34
CA SER A 137 -19.62 -4.19 -24.12
C SER A 137 -20.37 -3.18 -25.00
N VAL A 138 -20.52 -1.93 -24.56
CA VAL A 138 -21.12 -0.84 -25.34
C VAL A 138 -20.20 -0.38 -26.47
N LEU A 139 -18.92 -0.19 -26.17
CA LEU A 139 -17.90 0.27 -27.13
C LEU A 139 -17.60 -0.74 -28.24
N HIS A 140 -17.75 -2.03 -27.95
CA HIS A 140 -17.46 -3.12 -28.89
C HIS A 140 -18.69 -3.70 -29.60
N ARG A 141 -19.80 -2.95 -29.71
CA ARG A 141 -21.05 -3.35 -30.43
C ARG A 141 -20.89 -3.57 -31.96
N GLY A 142 -19.69 -3.90 -32.44
CA GLY A 142 -19.37 -4.14 -33.86
C GLY A 142 -18.27 -5.18 -34.12
N GLY A 143 -17.99 -6.10 -33.18
CA GLY A 143 -17.10 -7.25 -33.44
C GLY A 143 -15.60 -7.06 -33.14
N SER A 144 -15.17 -5.88 -32.67
CA SER A 144 -13.76 -5.59 -32.36
C SER A 144 -13.24 -6.16 -31.03
N GLN A 145 -14.06 -6.93 -30.28
CA GLN A 145 -13.74 -7.55 -28.98
C GLN A 145 -12.46 -8.41 -28.99
N ARG A 146 -12.09 -8.97 -30.15
CA ARG A 146 -10.93 -9.88 -30.30
C ARG A 146 -9.68 -9.22 -30.87
N SER A 147 -9.75 -7.93 -31.17
CA SER A 147 -8.61 -7.19 -31.72
C SER A 147 -7.67 -6.73 -30.61
N ALA A 148 -6.37 -6.63 -30.90
CA ALA A 148 -5.39 -6.02 -29.98
C ALA A 148 -5.80 -4.60 -29.56
N LEU A 149 -6.50 -3.87 -30.44
CA LEU A 149 -7.07 -2.56 -30.13
C LEU A 149 -8.16 -2.63 -29.06
N GLY A 150 -9.02 -3.65 -29.08
CA GLY A 150 -10.07 -3.81 -28.06
C GLY A 150 -9.52 -4.10 -26.67
N VAL A 151 -8.48 -4.94 -26.61
CA VAL A 151 -7.73 -5.21 -25.37
C VAL A 151 -7.10 -3.93 -24.81
N LEU A 152 -6.48 -3.13 -25.68
CA LEU A 152 -5.88 -1.86 -25.29
C LEU A 152 -6.94 -0.88 -24.76
N ILE A 153 -8.09 -0.78 -25.43
CA ILE A 153 -9.22 0.06 -24.99
C ILE A 153 -9.72 -0.37 -23.61
N GLU A 154 -9.93 -1.68 -23.37
CA GLU A 154 -10.35 -2.18 -22.06
C GLU A 154 -9.33 -1.83 -20.96
N GLY A 155 -8.04 -1.99 -21.25
CA GLY A 155 -6.97 -1.62 -20.33
C GLY A 155 -6.95 -0.12 -20.01
N VAL A 156 -7.14 0.74 -21.02
CA VAL A 156 -7.25 2.19 -20.84
C VAL A 156 -8.47 2.55 -20.00
N ILE A 157 -9.64 1.95 -20.26
CA ILE A 157 -10.85 2.16 -19.46
C ILE A 157 -10.61 1.83 -17.99
N ARG A 158 -10.01 0.67 -17.70
CA ARG A 158 -9.69 0.25 -16.33
C ARG A 158 -8.71 1.23 -15.66
N ALA A 159 -7.68 1.68 -16.37
CA ALA A 159 -6.72 2.65 -15.86
C ALA A 159 -7.38 4.01 -15.56
N VAL A 160 -8.23 4.50 -16.48
CA VAL A 160 -8.97 5.76 -16.31
C VAL A 160 -9.94 5.67 -15.13
N ILE A 161 -10.67 4.57 -14.98
CA ILE A 161 -11.57 4.35 -13.82
C ILE A 161 -10.77 4.36 -12.52
N LEU A 162 -9.65 3.63 -12.45
CA LEU A 162 -8.82 3.55 -11.25
C LEU A 162 -8.24 4.92 -10.86
N LEU A 163 -7.57 5.60 -11.81
CA LEU A 163 -6.95 6.90 -11.56
C LEU A 163 -8.00 7.98 -11.30
N GLY A 164 -9.12 7.95 -12.02
CA GLY A 164 -10.25 8.85 -11.83
C GLY A 164 -10.90 8.68 -10.46
N TYR A 165 -11.11 7.45 -10.01
CA TYR A 165 -11.60 7.14 -8.67
C TYR A 165 -10.67 7.71 -7.60
N LEU A 166 -9.37 7.40 -7.64
CA LEU A 166 -8.38 7.91 -6.68
C LEU A 166 -8.35 9.45 -6.65
N ALA A 167 -8.40 10.09 -7.82
CA ALA A 167 -8.42 11.54 -7.93
C ALA A 167 -9.70 12.15 -7.33
N LEU A 168 -10.86 11.49 -7.48
CA LEU A 168 -12.14 11.96 -6.95
C LEU A 168 -12.24 11.77 -5.44
N ILE A 169 -11.98 10.55 -4.93
CA ILE A 169 -12.07 10.28 -3.49
C ILE A 169 -11.05 11.09 -2.69
N GLY A 170 -9.88 11.38 -3.26
CA GLY A 170 -8.85 12.22 -2.65
C GLY A 170 -9.26 13.69 -2.46
N ARG A 171 -10.43 14.10 -2.95
CA ARG A 171 -11.03 15.42 -2.67
C ARG A 171 -11.89 15.43 -1.40
N LEU A 172 -12.34 14.26 -0.94
CA LEU A 172 -13.07 14.14 0.32
C LEU A 172 -12.14 14.47 1.49
N ALA A 173 -12.60 15.29 2.44
CA ALA A 173 -11.75 15.79 3.54
C ALA A 173 -11.11 14.66 4.36
N SER A 174 -11.88 13.59 4.65
CA SER A 174 -11.40 12.41 5.38
C SER A 174 -10.29 11.65 4.64
N VAL A 175 -10.49 11.41 3.34
CA VAL A 175 -9.51 10.71 2.48
C VAL A 175 -8.28 11.59 2.24
N ARG A 176 -8.47 12.88 2.03
CA ARG A 176 -7.37 13.83 1.91
C ARG A 176 -6.49 13.81 3.16
N ARG A 177 -7.11 13.82 4.35
CA ARG A 177 -6.38 13.74 5.62
C ARG A 177 -5.65 12.41 5.78
N MET A 178 -6.28 11.30 5.39
CA MET A 178 -5.60 9.98 5.31
C MET A 178 -4.35 10.04 4.39
N PHE A 179 -4.45 10.70 3.23
CA PHE A 179 -3.32 10.88 2.32
C PHE A 179 -2.22 11.80 2.86
N GLU A 180 -2.54 12.72 3.78
CA GLU A 180 -1.54 13.51 4.50
C GLU A 180 -0.76 12.63 5.49
N TYR A 181 -1.43 11.79 6.29
CA TYR A 181 -0.76 10.80 7.15
C TYR A 181 0.07 9.80 6.35
N HIS A 182 -0.38 9.40 5.16
CA HIS A 182 0.42 8.60 4.23
C HIS A 182 1.68 9.35 3.76
N GLY A 183 1.56 10.65 3.49
CA GLY A 183 2.71 11.50 3.22
C GLY A 183 3.68 11.56 4.39
N ALA A 184 3.18 11.64 5.64
CA ALA A 184 4.00 11.63 6.85
C ALA A 184 4.75 10.30 7.02
N GLU A 185 4.09 9.17 6.77
CA GLU A 185 4.70 7.84 6.79
C GLU A 185 5.87 7.73 5.81
N HIS A 186 5.65 8.08 4.54
CA HIS A 186 6.72 8.09 3.54
C HIS A 186 7.88 9.00 3.92
N LYS A 187 7.60 10.19 4.45
CA LYS A 187 8.64 11.13 4.85
C LYS A 187 9.46 10.59 6.01
N ALA A 188 8.83 9.99 7.01
CA ALA A 188 9.51 9.40 8.17
C ALA A 188 10.44 8.25 7.73
N ILE A 189 9.96 7.36 6.87
CA ILE A 189 10.77 6.25 6.33
C ILE A 189 11.91 6.79 5.46
N ASN A 190 11.63 7.70 4.53
CA ASN A 190 12.69 8.31 3.71
C ASN A 190 13.77 8.97 4.57
N CYS A 191 13.39 9.67 5.65
CA CYS A 191 14.32 10.29 6.57
C CYS A 191 15.18 9.25 7.32
N LEU A 192 14.57 8.15 7.75
CA LEU A 192 15.30 7.06 8.40
C LEU A 192 16.31 6.43 7.44
N GLU A 193 15.93 6.23 6.19
CA GLU A 193 16.77 5.56 5.19
C GLU A 193 17.96 6.40 4.71
N THR A 194 17.90 7.73 4.84
CA THR A 194 19.07 8.60 4.60
C THR A 194 20.07 8.55 5.76
N GLY A 195 19.71 7.96 6.91
CA GLY A 195 20.52 7.96 8.12
C GLY A 195 20.48 9.27 8.90
N ALA A 196 19.59 10.20 8.54
CA ALA A 196 19.39 11.45 9.29
C ALA A 196 18.67 11.20 10.63
N ALA A 197 18.75 12.19 11.53
CA ALA A 197 17.96 12.17 12.75
C ALA A 197 16.46 12.20 12.41
N VAL A 198 15.67 11.31 13.02
CA VAL A 198 14.23 11.19 12.76
C VAL A 198 13.46 12.14 13.69
N ASP A 199 13.58 13.44 13.44
CA ASP A 199 12.82 14.50 14.10
C ASP A 199 11.93 15.26 13.11
N VAL A 200 11.04 16.12 13.64
CA VAL A 200 10.09 16.88 12.80
C VAL A 200 10.81 17.73 11.76
N ALA A 201 11.94 18.34 12.09
CA ALA A 201 12.64 19.24 11.18
C ALA A 201 13.21 18.50 9.98
N HIS A 202 13.88 17.37 10.21
CA HIS A 202 14.46 16.55 9.15
C HIS A 202 13.38 15.82 8.34
N VAL A 203 12.40 15.21 9.01
CA VAL A 203 11.30 14.49 8.35
C VAL A 203 10.49 15.43 7.46
N ARG A 204 10.25 16.69 7.89
CA ARG A 204 9.54 17.69 7.08
C ARG A 204 10.20 17.93 5.72
N THR A 205 11.53 17.87 5.63
CA THR A 205 12.28 18.10 4.37
C THR A 205 12.34 16.86 3.46
N SER A 206 12.05 15.68 4.00
CA SER A 206 12.11 14.42 3.27
C SER A 206 11.02 14.33 2.20
N SER A 207 11.26 13.49 1.18
CA SER A 207 10.29 13.25 0.11
C SER A 207 9.08 12.48 0.63
N ARG A 208 7.88 12.83 0.12
CA ARG A 208 6.66 12.01 0.29
C ARG A 208 6.49 10.95 -0.79
N LEU A 209 7.46 10.82 -1.69
CA LEU A 209 7.49 9.79 -2.72
C LEU A 209 8.46 8.69 -2.27
N HIS A 210 8.02 7.44 -2.32
CA HIS A 210 8.81 6.32 -1.83
C HIS A 210 8.71 5.12 -2.79
N PRO A 211 9.83 4.55 -3.26
CA PRO A 211 9.84 3.52 -4.30
C PRO A 211 9.17 2.20 -3.88
N ARG A 212 9.01 1.95 -2.57
CA ARG A 212 8.41 0.71 -2.03
C ARG A 212 6.97 0.89 -1.53
N CYS A 213 6.30 1.98 -1.87
CA CYS A 213 4.90 2.21 -1.47
C CYS A 213 3.94 1.21 -2.12
N GLY A 214 2.98 0.69 -1.33
CA GLY A 214 1.89 -0.17 -1.80
C GLY A 214 0.94 0.48 -2.83
N THR A 215 0.96 1.81 -3.00
CA THR A 215 0.17 2.43 -4.09
C THR A 215 0.79 2.23 -5.46
N GLY A 216 2.09 1.94 -5.53
CA GLY A 216 2.72 1.36 -6.71
C GLY A 216 2.17 -0.02 -7.06
N PHE A 217 1.79 -0.79 -6.04
CA PHE A 217 1.15 -2.09 -6.23
C PHE A 217 -0.20 -1.98 -6.93
N LEU A 218 -1.00 -0.93 -6.67
CA LEU A 218 -2.27 -0.72 -7.39
C LEU A 218 -2.07 -0.56 -8.91
N VAL A 219 -1.04 0.17 -9.33
CA VAL A 219 -0.73 0.38 -10.75
C VAL A 219 -0.27 -0.92 -11.40
N VAL A 220 0.63 -1.64 -10.73
CA VAL A 220 1.14 -2.91 -11.24
C VAL A 220 0.02 -3.96 -11.29
N VAL A 221 -0.87 -4.00 -10.29
CA VAL A 221 -2.08 -4.83 -10.31
C VAL A 221 -2.97 -4.48 -11.48
N ALA A 222 -3.23 -3.21 -11.74
CA ALA A 222 -4.03 -2.79 -12.89
C ALA A 222 -3.41 -3.27 -14.21
N LEU A 223 -2.10 -3.06 -14.40
CA LEU A 223 -1.38 -3.48 -15.61
C LEU A 223 -1.38 -5.01 -15.78
N VAL A 224 -1.06 -5.75 -14.72
CA VAL A 224 -1.06 -7.22 -14.73
C VAL A 224 -2.48 -7.75 -14.98
N SER A 225 -3.50 -7.10 -14.42
CA SER A 225 -4.91 -7.48 -14.65
C SER A 225 -5.28 -7.41 -16.13
N VAL A 226 -4.81 -6.39 -16.86
CA VAL A 226 -5.04 -6.30 -18.31
C VAL A 226 -4.47 -7.54 -19.01
N VAL A 227 -3.21 -7.88 -18.74
CA VAL A 227 -2.56 -9.04 -19.36
C VAL A 227 -3.27 -10.35 -19.00
N VAL A 228 -3.58 -10.56 -17.71
CA VAL A 228 -4.21 -11.80 -17.22
C VAL A 228 -5.65 -11.97 -17.70
N PHE A 229 -6.42 -10.87 -17.81
CA PHE A 229 -7.84 -10.94 -18.19
C PHE A 229 -8.08 -10.84 -19.68
N THR A 230 -7.09 -10.40 -20.48
CA THR A 230 -7.18 -10.34 -21.94
C THR A 230 -7.71 -11.64 -22.57
N PRO A 231 -7.17 -12.84 -22.25
CA PRO A 231 -7.65 -14.09 -22.85
C PRO A 231 -9.10 -14.44 -22.47
N LEU A 232 -9.61 -13.89 -21.37
CA LEU A 232 -10.98 -14.13 -20.91
C LEU A 232 -12.02 -13.36 -21.74
N GLY A 233 -11.60 -12.42 -22.59
CA GLY A 233 -12.48 -11.59 -23.41
C GLY A 233 -13.41 -12.39 -24.33
N VAL A 234 -13.00 -13.60 -24.74
CA VAL A 234 -13.79 -14.49 -25.62
C VAL A 234 -14.90 -15.27 -24.90
N LEU A 235 -14.91 -15.26 -23.57
CA LEU A 235 -15.84 -16.04 -22.76
C LEU A 235 -17.17 -15.30 -22.53
N PRO A 236 -18.27 -16.03 -22.26
CA PRO A 236 -19.54 -15.41 -21.84
C PRO A 236 -19.36 -14.53 -20.60
N ILE A 237 -20.12 -13.43 -20.51
CA ILE A 237 -20.00 -12.41 -19.45
C ILE A 237 -20.04 -13.03 -18.03
N PRO A 238 -20.97 -13.95 -17.68
CA PRO A 238 -21.00 -14.52 -16.33
C PRO A 238 -19.75 -15.33 -15.99
N VAL A 239 -19.24 -16.10 -16.96
CA VAL A 239 -18.02 -16.91 -16.81
C VAL A 239 -16.80 -15.99 -16.65
N ARG A 240 -16.72 -14.94 -17.46
CA ARG A 240 -15.66 -13.94 -17.37
C ARG A 240 -15.65 -13.24 -16.01
N LEU A 241 -16.83 -12.88 -15.48
CA LEU A 241 -16.96 -12.26 -14.17
C LEU A 241 -16.49 -13.20 -13.05
N ALA A 242 -16.94 -14.45 -13.06
CA ALA A 242 -16.53 -15.45 -12.09
C ALA A 242 -15.01 -15.70 -12.12
N LEU A 243 -14.43 -15.81 -13.32
CA LEU A 243 -12.98 -16.00 -13.47
C LEU A 243 -12.17 -14.76 -13.05
N GLN A 244 -12.66 -13.54 -13.30
CA GLN A 244 -11.96 -12.33 -12.84
C GLN A 244 -11.87 -12.28 -11.32
N VAL A 245 -12.93 -12.67 -10.60
CA VAL A 245 -12.92 -12.77 -9.13
C VAL A 245 -11.98 -13.90 -8.67
N LEU A 246 -12.08 -15.07 -9.29
CA LEU A 246 -11.26 -16.24 -8.93
C LEU A 246 -9.76 -16.01 -9.15
N LEU A 247 -9.40 -15.23 -10.18
CA LEU A 247 -8.01 -14.95 -10.56
C LEU A 247 -7.40 -13.73 -9.84
N VAL A 248 -8.12 -13.05 -8.94
CA VAL A 248 -7.56 -11.97 -8.11
C VAL A 248 -6.28 -12.39 -7.38
N PRO A 249 -6.20 -13.56 -6.72
CA PRO A 249 -4.96 -14.02 -6.08
C PRO A 249 -3.82 -14.22 -7.08
N VAL A 250 -4.13 -14.64 -8.32
CA VAL A 250 -3.15 -14.82 -9.37
C VAL A 250 -2.56 -13.49 -9.81
N VAL A 251 -3.41 -12.50 -10.06
CA VAL A 251 -2.98 -11.14 -10.35
C VAL A 251 -2.11 -10.60 -9.21
N ALA A 252 -2.56 -10.72 -7.95
CA ALA A 252 -1.81 -10.25 -6.79
C ALA A 252 -0.41 -10.90 -6.68
N GLY A 253 -0.32 -12.22 -6.87
CA GLY A 253 0.94 -12.96 -6.84
C GLY A 253 1.91 -12.50 -7.93
N ILE A 254 1.44 -12.36 -9.18
CA ILE A 254 2.25 -11.87 -10.30
C ILE A 254 2.69 -10.42 -10.05
N SER A 255 1.78 -9.54 -9.60
CA SER A 255 2.09 -8.15 -9.32
C SER A 255 3.13 -7.98 -8.22
N TYR A 256 3.07 -8.81 -7.17
CA TYR A 256 4.07 -8.82 -6.11
C TYR A 256 5.46 -9.18 -6.67
N GLU A 257 5.54 -10.24 -7.49
CA GLU A 257 6.82 -10.65 -8.09
C GLU A 257 7.35 -9.61 -9.08
N ALA A 258 6.47 -8.97 -9.85
CA ALA A 258 6.83 -7.89 -10.78
C ALA A 258 7.44 -6.69 -10.04
N ILE A 259 6.84 -6.26 -8.93
CA ILE A 259 7.38 -5.16 -8.09
C ILE A 259 8.71 -5.56 -7.47
N ARG A 260 8.81 -6.78 -6.94
CA ARG A 260 10.06 -7.28 -6.37
C ARG A 260 11.16 -7.36 -7.43
N GLY A 261 10.82 -7.78 -8.65
CA GLY A 261 11.70 -7.76 -9.81
C GLY A 261 12.17 -6.34 -10.14
N LEU A 262 11.24 -5.40 -10.27
CA LEU A 262 11.52 -3.99 -10.54
C LEU A 262 12.45 -3.38 -9.49
N ALA A 263 12.24 -3.70 -8.21
CA ALA A 263 13.09 -3.24 -7.12
C ALA A 263 14.55 -3.70 -7.26
N ARG A 264 14.81 -4.91 -7.80
CA ARG A 264 16.18 -5.41 -8.03
C ARG A 264 16.88 -4.69 -9.17
N VAL A 265 16.15 -4.33 -10.22
CA VAL A 265 16.72 -3.69 -11.43
C VAL A 265 16.61 -2.17 -11.41
N ARG A 266 16.19 -1.56 -10.28
CA ARG A 266 15.95 -0.11 -10.15
C ARG A 266 17.16 0.77 -10.48
N HIS A 267 18.37 0.21 -10.38
CA HIS A 267 19.62 0.90 -10.68
C HIS A 267 19.87 1.03 -12.20
N THR A 268 19.23 0.21 -13.03
CA THR A 268 19.33 0.24 -14.50
C THR A 268 18.50 1.37 -15.11
N GLY A 269 18.81 1.78 -16.35
CA GLY A 269 18.03 2.78 -17.09
C GLY A 269 16.56 2.38 -17.26
N PHE A 270 16.31 1.10 -17.57
CA PHE A 270 14.96 0.55 -17.65
C PHE A 270 14.23 0.61 -16.30
N GLY A 271 14.87 0.17 -15.22
CA GLY A 271 14.27 0.18 -13.88
C GLY A 271 13.88 1.60 -13.43
N ARG A 272 14.73 2.59 -13.72
CA ARG A 272 14.43 4.01 -13.45
C ARG A 272 13.20 4.49 -14.23
N ALA A 273 13.13 4.19 -15.53
CA ALA A 273 11.99 4.56 -16.36
C ALA A 273 10.68 3.90 -15.90
N ALA A 274 10.72 2.60 -15.58
CA ALA A 274 9.57 1.84 -15.09
C ALA A 274 9.08 2.31 -13.71
N LEU A 275 9.95 2.91 -12.90
CA LEU A 275 9.58 3.48 -11.59
C LEU A 275 8.84 4.83 -11.70
N VAL A 276 9.02 5.58 -12.79
CA VAL A 276 8.37 6.89 -13.00
C VAL A 276 6.84 6.83 -12.89
N PRO A 277 6.12 5.96 -13.65
CA PRO A 277 4.66 5.89 -13.54
C PRO A 277 4.21 5.44 -12.14
N VAL A 278 4.98 4.56 -11.49
CA VAL A 278 4.73 4.09 -10.12
C VAL A 278 4.84 5.21 -9.09
N LEU A 279 5.85 6.08 -9.20
CA LEU A 279 5.99 7.24 -8.31
C LEU A 279 4.99 8.35 -8.65
N ALA A 280 4.61 8.48 -9.93
CA ALA A 280 3.65 9.48 -10.36
C ALA A 280 2.27 9.27 -9.73
N THR A 281 1.81 8.03 -9.60
CA THR A 281 0.51 7.74 -8.98
C THR A 281 0.47 8.05 -7.48
N GLN A 282 1.61 8.06 -6.80
CA GLN A 282 1.69 8.47 -5.39
C GLN A 282 1.25 9.93 -5.20
N ARG A 283 1.30 10.76 -6.25
CA ARG A 283 0.75 12.12 -6.18
C ARG A 283 -0.76 12.16 -5.99
N LEU A 284 -1.46 11.09 -6.37
CA LEU A 284 -2.90 10.95 -6.17
C LEU A 284 -3.22 10.42 -4.77
N SER A 285 -2.31 9.66 -4.15
CA SER A 285 -2.54 8.95 -2.88
C SER A 285 -1.73 9.47 -1.69
N THR A 286 -0.89 10.49 -1.87
CA THR A 286 -0.20 11.20 -0.79
C THR A 286 -0.37 12.71 -0.91
N ARG A 287 -0.40 13.38 0.26
CA ARG A 287 -0.48 14.83 0.41
C ARG A 287 0.59 15.30 1.39
N GLU A 288 0.81 16.61 1.40
CA GLU A 288 1.81 17.20 2.28
C GLU A 288 1.27 17.22 3.72
N PRO A 289 1.95 16.55 4.67
CA PRO A 289 1.52 16.54 6.06
C PRO A 289 1.88 17.84 6.77
N ASN A 290 1.15 18.16 7.83
CA ASN A 290 1.57 19.13 8.83
C ASN A 290 2.48 18.47 9.89
N ASP A 291 3.10 19.30 10.73
CA ASP A 291 4.02 18.84 11.78
C ASP A 291 3.35 17.88 12.77
N ARG A 292 2.07 18.09 13.10
CA ARG A 292 1.32 17.20 14.00
C ARG A 292 1.13 15.81 13.42
N GLN A 293 1.00 15.69 12.10
CA GLN A 293 0.93 14.40 11.40
C GLN A 293 2.31 13.74 11.33
N ILE A 294 3.37 14.54 11.15
CA ILE A 294 4.76 14.07 11.19
C ILE A 294 5.11 13.48 12.57
N GLU A 295 4.75 14.16 13.66
CA GLU A 295 4.93 13.66 15.03
C GLU A 295 4.32 12.26 15.23
N VAL A 296 3.12 12.03 14.69
CA VAL A 296 2.45 10.72 14.80
C VAL A 296 3.20 9.65 14.01
N ALA A 297 3.69 9.99 12.81
CA ALA A 297 4.48 9.06 11.99
C ALA A 297 5.82 8.71 12.66
N ILE A 298 6.50 9.68 13.28
CA ILE A 298 7.73 9.46 14.04
C ILE A 298 7.44 8.57 15.25
N CYS A 299 6.38 8.87 16.01
CA CYS A 299 5.99 8.09 17.18
C CYS A 299 5.67 6.63 16.84
N ALA A 300 4.94 6.38 15.74
CA ALA A 300 4.71 5.03 15.23
C ALA A 300 6.02 4.33 14.83
N LEU A 301 6.94 5.04 14.17
CA LEU A 301 8.20 4.48 13.71
C LEU A 301 9.11 4.10 14.88
N ASP A 302 9.27 4.99 15.84
CA ASP A 302 10.10 4.75 17.02
C ASP A 302 9.54 3.63 17.89
N ALA A 303 8.21 3.57 18.07
CA ALA A 303 7.58 2.47 18.79
C ALA A 303 7.75 1.11 18.09
N ALA A 304 7.71 1.08 16.75
CA ALA A 304 7.99 -0.13 15.98
C ALA A 304 9.47 -0.54 16.12
N ARG A 305 10.41 0.41 16.09
CA ARG A 305 11.85 0.18 16.25
C ARG A 305 12.20 -0.32 17.64
N ALA A 306 11.65 0.29 18.68
CA ALA A 306 11.87 -0.11 20.07
C ALA A 306 11.47 -1.58 20.29
N GLY A 307 10.32 -1.99 19.73
CA GLY A 307 9.87 -3.39 19.80
C GLY A 307 10.78 -4.39 19.09
N GLU A 308 11.47 -4.00 18.01
CA GLU A 308 12.45 -4.87 17.33
C GLU A 308 13.69 -5.09 18.18
N SER A 309 14.22 -4.04 18.81
CA SER A 309 15.41 -4.13 19.68
C SER A 309 15.17 -5.10 20.84
N THR A 310 14.01 -5.03 21.49
CA THR A 310 13.64 -5.93 22.58
C THR A 310 13.56 -7.39 22.11
N VAL A 311 13.07 -7.65 20.89
CA VAL A 311 13.01 -9.02 20.34
C VAL A 311 14.41 -9.56 20.01
N SER A 312 15.33 -8.71 19.53
CA SER A 312 16.73 -9.09 19.28
C SER A 312 17.44 -9.49 20.57
N GLU A 313 17.32 -8.67 21.62
CA GLU A 313 17.94 -8.92 22.93
C GLU A 313 17.45 -10.24 23.56
N VAL A 314 16.16 -10.55 23.44
CA VAL A 314 15.59 -11.81 23.93
C VAL A 314 16.10 -13.02 23.13
N HIS A 315 16.26 -12.90 21.81
CA HIS A 315 16.84 -13.97 20.99
C HIS A 315 18.31 -14.21 21.33
N ASP A 316 19.10 -13.16 21.50
CA ASP A 316 20.52 -13.24 21.81
C ASP A 316 20.73 -13.84 23.21
N ALA A 317 19.92 -13.44 24.20
CA ALA A 317 19.93 -14.05 25.54
C ALA A 317 19.55 -15.54 25.52
N ALA A 318 18.54 -15.92 24.74
CA ALA A 318 18.09 -17.31 24.62
C ALA A 318 19.06 -18.20 23.84
N ALA A 319 19.88 -17.64 22.94
CA ALA A 319 20.96 -18.34 22.25
C ALA A 319 22.18 -18.55 23.17
N THR A 320 22.53 -17.52 23.95
CA THR A 320 23.63 -17.58 24.93
C THR A 320 23.35 -18.58 26.06
N ALA A 321 22.08 -18.75 26.46
CA ALA A 321 21.69 -19.74 27.47
C ALA A 321 21.67 -21.21 26.97
N ARG A 322 21.86 -21.44 25.66
CA ARG A 322 21.89 -22.79 25.04
C ARG A 322 23.28 -23.20 24.54
N GLY A 323 24.28 -22.32 24.65
CA GLY A 323 25.68 -22.61 24.36
C GLY A 323 26.45 -22.85 25.65
#